data_AF-A0A938DIX9-F1
#
_entry.id   AF-A0A938DIX9-F1
#
_cell.length_a   1.000
_cell.length_b   1.000
_cell.length_c   1.000
_cell.angle_alpha   90.00
_cell.angle_beta   90.00
_cell.angle_gamma   90.00
#
_symmetry.space_group_name_H-M   'P 1'
#
loop_
_entity.id
_entity.type
_entity.pdbx_description
1 polymer ?
#
loop_
_entity_poly.entity_id
_entity_poly.type
_entity_poly.pdbx_seq_one_letter_code
_entity_poly.pdbx_strand_id
1 'polypeptide(L)' 'MSLEPSERFLAWLQIEQGRAVKTIEAYRRDLRDYEEWLAMRGKTSMTAGSADVEAFVAQLRKHGKAARSIARQFAA' A
#
# COMPACT_ATOMS: atom_id res chain seq x y z
N MET A 1 2.32 5.35 -22.50
CA MET A 1 2.07 5.81 -21.11
C MET A 1 2.51 4.68 -20.20
N SER A 2 3.57 4.87 -19.39
CA SER A 2 3.96 3.84 -18.41
C SER A 2 2.93 3.82 -17.29
N LEU A 3 2.57 2.64 -16.80
CA LEU A 3 1.82 2.52 -15.56
C LEU A 3 2.72 2.98 -14.39
N GLU A 4 2.12 3.62 -13.39
CA GLU A 4 2.78 3.91 -12.11
C GLU A 4 3.31 2.61 -11.47
N PRO A 5 4.42 2.65 -10.71
CA PRO A 5 5.02 1.46 -10.11
C PRO A 5 4.03 0.61 -9.30
N SER A 6 3.12 1.24 -8.56
CA SER A 6 2.08 0.57 -7.78
C SER A 6 1.08 -0.20 -8.65
N GLU A 7 0.60 0.39 -9.76
CA GLU A 7 -0.30 -0.31 -10.69
C GLU A 7 0.40 -1.47 -11.42
N ARG A 8 1.70 -1.34 -11.74
CA ARG A 8 2.49 -2.46 -12.29
C ARG A 8 2.58 -3.62 -11.31
N PHE A 9 2.82 -3.33 -10.04
CA PHE A 9 2.87 -4.34 -8.98
C PHE A 9 1.51 -5.04 -8.81
N LEU A 10 0.41 -4.30 -8.82
CA LEU A 10 -0.93 -4.85 -8.75
C LEU A 10 -1.28 -5.73 -9.95
N ALA A 11 -0.90 -5.31 -11.17
CA ALA A 11 -1.07 -6.11 -12.37
C ALA A 11 -0.29 -7.44 -12.29
N TRP A 12 0.96 -7.39 -11.80
CA TRP A 12 1.77 -8.59 -11.56
C TRP A 12 1.12 -9.51 -10.52
N LEU A 13 0.62 -8.98 -9.40
CA LEU A 13 -0.11 -9.79 -8.40
C LEU A 13 -1.37 -10.45 -8.98
N GLN A 14 -2.06 -9.78 -9.89
CA GLN A 14 -3.27 -10.30 -10.49
C GLN A 14 -2.96 -11.42 -11.50
N ILE A 15 -2.00 -11.18 -12.39
CA ILE A 15 -1.69 -12.07 -13.52
C ILE A 15 -0.78 -13.22 -13.06
N GLU A 16 0.34 -12.90 -12.42
CA GLU A 16 1.39 -13.86 -12.09
C GLU A 16 1.13 -14.59 -10.77
N GLN A 17 0.50 -13.92 -9.81
CA GLN A 17 0.18 -14.53 -8.49
C GLN A 17 -1.28 -14.96 -8.37
N GLY A 18 -2.09 -14.77 -9.42
CA GLY A 18 -3.50 -15.20 -9.45
C GLY A 18 -4.36 -14.61 -8.33
N ARG A 19 -3.99 -13.44 -7.79
CA ARG A 19 -4.75 -12.82 -6.70
C ARG A 19 -6.14 -12.41 -7.19
N ALA A 20 -7.15 -12.68 -6.36
CA ALA A 20 -8.53 -12.34 -6.68
C ALA A 20 -8.70 -10.82 -6.91
N VAL A 21 -9.60 -10.44 -7.82
CA VAL A 21 -9.89 -9.03 -8.18
C VAL A 21 -10.18 -8.19 -6.93
N LYS A 22 -10.98 -8.70 -6.00
CA LYS A 22 -11.29 -8.00 -4.74
C LYS A 22 -10.06 -7.73 -3.87
N THR A 23 -9.07 -8.64 -3.88
CA THR A 23 -7.80 -8.44 -3.18
C THR A 23 -6.98 -7.35 -3.83
N ILE A 24 -6.93 -7.33 -5.17
CA ILE A 24 -6.25 -6.27 -5.95
C ILE A 24 -6.89 -4.90 -5.70
N GLU A 25 -8.22 -4.81 -5.70
CA GLU A 25 -8.92 -3.56 -5.37
C GLU A 25 -8.63 -3.08 -3.94
N ALA A 26 -8.56 -4.01 -2.99
CA ALA A 26 -8.21 -3.68 -1.61
C ALA A 26 -6.76 -3.18 -1.52
N TYR A 27 -5.80 -3.88 -2.14
CA TYR A 27 -4.41 -3.45 -2.20
C TYR A 27 -4.22 -2.12 -2.92
N ARG A 28 -5.00 -1.83 -3.97
CA ARG A 28 -4.96 -0.53 -4.64
C ARG A 28 -5.31 0.62 -3.69
N ARG A 29 -6.39 0.46 -2.91
CA ARG A 29 -6.79 1.46 -1.91
C ARG A 29 -5.72 1.59 -0.83
N ASP A 30 -5.23 0.45 -0.34
CA ASP A 30 -4.20 0.40 0.69
C ASP A 30 -2.86 1.04 0.20
N LEU A 31 -2.44 0.85 -1.06
CA LEU A 31 -1.25 1.49 -1.63
C LEU A 31 -1.45 3.00 -1.83
N ARG A 32 -2.63 3.41 -2.33
CA ARG A 32 -2.94 4.82 -2.51
C ARG A 32 -2.92 5.58 -1.19
N ASP A 33 -3.52 5.03 -0.13
CA ASP A 33 -3.48 5.63 1.22
C ASP A 33 -2.02 5.83 1.70
N TYR A 34 -1.16 4.86 1.41
CA TYR A 34 0.26 4.93 1.79
C TYR A 34 1.03 5.96 0.96
N GLU A 35 0.83 6.00 -0.35
CA GLU A 35 1.48 6.95 -1.25
C GLU A 35 1.06 8.40 -0.95
N GLU A 36 -0.24 8.65 -0.68
CA GLU A 36 -0.72 9.96 -0.23
C GLU A 36 -0.09 10.36 1.12
N TRP A 37 0.07 9.41 2.06
CA TRP A 37 0.71 9.68 3.35
C TRP A 37 2.22 9.97 3.21
N LEU A 38 2.92 9.28 2.33
CA LEU A 38 4.33 9.54 2.02
C LEU A 38 4.52 10.90 1.34
N ALA A 39 3.63 11.27 0.42
CA ALA A 39 3.71 12.55 -0.29
C ALA A 39 3.65 13.74 0.68
N MET A 40 2.80 13.67 1.72
CA MET A 40 2.75 14.67 2.80
C MET A 40 4.08 14.81 3.57
N ARG A 41 4.98 13.84 3.46
CA ARG A 41 6.32 13.80 4.10
C ARG A 41 7.45 14.04 3.10
N GLY A 42 7.13 14.41 1.86
CA GLY A 42 8.12 14.60 0.79
C GLY A 42 8.80 13.31 0.34
N LYS A 43 8.14 12.15 0.52
CA LYS A 43 8.64 10.83 0.14
C LYS A 43 7.76 10.17 -0.91
N THR A 44 8.27 9.09 -1.49
CA THR A 44 7.61 8.23 -2.47
C THR A 44 7.77 6.77 -2.07
N SER A 45 6.96 5.87 -2.64
CA SER A 45 7.10 4.42 -2.41
C SER A 45 8.47 3.87 -2.81
N MET A 46 9.19 4.57 -3.69
CA MET A 46 10.57 4.24 -4.11
C MET A 46 11.65 4.81 -3.18
N THR A 47 11.34 5.79 -2.34
CA THR A 47 12.30 6.47 -1.44
C THR A 47 12.02 6.22 0.05
N ALA A 48 10.86 5.64 0.36
CA ALA A 48 10.50 5.25 1.71
C ALA A 48 11.36 4.08 2.22
N GLY A 49 11.70 4.12 3.51
CA GLY A 49 12.39 3.04 4.21
C GLY A 49 11.51 2.41 5.29
N SER A 50 12.06 1.43 6.02
CA SER A 50 11.36 0.70 7.08
C SER A 50 10.78 1.63 8.16
N ALA A 51 11.50 2.70 8.52
CA ALA A 51 11.02 3.69 9.49
C ALA A 51 9.74 4.42 9.04
N ASP A 52 9.57 4.66 7.74
CA ASP A 52 8.36 5.28 7.20
C ASP A 52 7.17 4.31 7.27
N VAL A 53 7.42 3.02 7.02
CA VAL A 53 6.42 1.95 7.15
C VAL A 53 5.95 1.85 8.61
N GLU A 54 6.86 1.81 9.57
CA GLU A 54 6.53 1.75 11.00
C GLU A 54 5.73 2.97 11.45
N ALA A 55 6.14 4.17 11.02
CA ALA A 55 5.43 5.41 11.33
C ALA A 55 4.02 5.44 10.72
N PHE A 56 3.85 4.89 9.52
CA PHE A 56 2.53 4.76 8.90
C PHE A 56 1.64 3.76 9.65
N VAL A 57 2.16 2.60 10.03
CA VAL A 57 1.42 1.62 10.88
C VAL A 57 0.97 2.27 12.20
N ALA A 58 1.84 3.04 12.84
CA ALA A 58 1.50 3.76 14.07
C ALA A 58 0.38 4.80 13.83
N GLN A 59 0.42 5.52 12.71
CA GLN A 59 -0.63 6.47 12.33
C GLN A 59 -1.97 5.78 12.08
N LEU A 60 -1.99 4.65 11.35
CA LEU A 60 -3.22 3.88 11.11
C LEU A 60 -3.84 3.36 12.41
N ARG A 61 -3.02 2.90 13.36
CA ARG A 61 -3.48 2.48 14.69
C ARG A 61 -4.08 3.64 15.47
N LYS A 62 -3.41 4.80 15.47
CA LYS A 62 -3.89 6.02 16.15
C LYS A 62 -5.23 6.50 15.58
N HIS A 63 -5.48 6.29 14.28
CA HIS A 63 -6.72 6.64 13.60
C HIS A 63 -7.81 5.54 13.72
N GLY A 64 -7.57 4.48 14.49
CA GLY A 64 -8.57 3.45 14.78
C GLY A 64 -8.81 2.45 13.64
N LYS A 65 -7.92 2.36 12.64
CA LYS A 65 -8.07 1.36 11.57
C LYS A 65 -7.98 -0.05 12.19
N ALA A 66 -8.93 -0.92 11.83
CA ALA A 66 -8.98 -2.28 12.36
C ALA A 66 -7.68 -3.05 12.08
N ALA A 67 -7.22 -3.86 13.04
CA ALA A 67 -5.96 -4.61 12.93
C ALA A 67 -5.89 -5.49 11.67
N ARG A 68 -7.01 -6.11 11.26
CA ARG A 68 -7.09 -6.89 10.00
C ARG A 68 -6.86 -6.04 8.75
N SER A 69 -7.33 -4.80 8.73
CA SER A 69 -7.14 -3.89 7.61
C SER A 69 -5.69 -3.42 7.52
N ILE A 70 -5.05 -3.17 8.68
CA ILE A 70 -3.61 -2.87 8.75
C ILE A 70 -2.81 -4.08 8.26
N ALA A 71 -3.09 -5.28 8.75
CA ALA A 71 -2.36 -6.49 8.36
C ALA A 71 -2.43 -6.73 6.84
N ARG A 72 -3.62 -6.56 6.23
CA ARG A 72 -3.77 -6.72 4.77
C ARG A 72 -2.90 -5.75 3.98
N GLN A 73 -2.81 -4.49 4.41
CA GLN A 73 -2.02 -3.45 3.74
C GLN A 73 -0.53 -3.79 3.62
N PHE A 74 -0.03 -4.77 4.39
CA PHE A 74 1.36 -5.26 4.35
C PHE A 74 1.48 -6.75 3.99
N ALA A 75 0.43 -7.37 3.45
CA ALA A 75 0.37 -8.81 3.19
C ALA A 75 0.66 -9.22 1.74
N ALA A 76 1.03 -8.26 0.89
CA ALA A 76 1.28 -8.47 -0.54
C ALA A 76 2.63 -9.14 -0.79
#